data_AF-A0AA42L9N7-F1
#
_entry.id   AF-A0AA42L9N7-F1
#
_cell.length_a   1.000
_cell.length_b   1.000
_cell.length_c   1.000
_cell.angle_alpha   90.00
_cell.angle_beta   90.00
_cell.angle_gamma   90.00
#
_symmetry.space_group_name_H-M   'P 1'
#
loop_
_entity.id
_entity.type
_entity.pdbx_description
1 polymer ?
#
loop_
_entity_poly.entity_id
_entity_poly.type
_entity_poly.pdbx_seq_one_letter_code
_entity_poly.pdbx_strand_id
1 'polypeptide(L)'
;MKLEQIETADMDIKSIKIYGDKFYILFSAVYDICLKQYVENVELVFFNWTSFNVEMYDSSIEEYKQLDLLEINKGKDLFTLIQVVNISDDKVELEGFNDDGVWNKVVFFNTSYSLNVIDIT
;
A
#
# COMPACT_ATOMS: atom_id res chain seq x y z
N MET A 1 6.83 -2.06 15.32
CA MET A 1 6.79 -2.95 14.15
C MET A 1 7.44 -2.21 13.00
N LYS A 2 8.24 -2.89 12.18
CA LYS A 2 8.81 -2.29 10.97
C LYS A 2 8.22 -2.93 9.72
N LEU A 3 8.26 -2.21 8.60
CA LEU A 3 7.63 -2.66 7.36
C LEU A 3 8.32 -3.91 6.79
N GLU A 4 9.63 -4.04 6.97
CA GLU A 4 10.36 -5.27 6.60
C GLU A 4 10.07 -6.49 7.50
N GLN A 5 9.27 -6.33 8.55
CA GLN A 5 8.97 -7.37 9.53
C GLN A 5 7.53 -7.90 9.43
N ILE A 6 6.77 -7.44 8.43
CA ILE A 6 5.40 -7.88 8.23
C ILE A 6 5.23 -8.55 6.87
N GLU A 7 4.32 -9.52 6.81
CA GLU A 7 3.78 -10.04 5.58
C GLU A 7 2.35 -9.52 5.41
N THR A 8 2.07 -8.92 4.25
CA THR A 8 0.76 -8.39 3.87
C THR A 8 0.07 -9.23 2.81
N ALA A 9 0.77 -10.25 2.26
CA ALA A 9 0.22 -11.13 1.25
C ALA A 9 -1.06 -11.79 1.77
N ASP A 10 -2.11 -11.75 0.95
CA ASP A 10 -3.44 -12.27 1.26
C ASP A 10 -4.17 -11.59 2.44
N MET A 11 -3.68 -10.42 2.89
CA MET A 11 -4.35 -9.63 3.91
C MET A 11 -5.22 -8.53 3.29
N ASP A 12 -6.51 -8.56 3.61
CA ASP A 12 -7.47 -7.58 3.08
C ASP A 12 -7.14 -6.16 3.52
N ILE A 13 -7.27 -5.21 2.60
CA ILE A 13 -7.20 -3.78 2.89
C ILE A 13 -8.61 -3.26 3.18
N LYS A 14 -8.80 -2.71 4.38
CA LYS A 14 -10.06 -2.12 4.84
C LYS A 14 -10.32 -0.76 4.21
N SER A 15 -9.28 0.05 4.04
CA SER A 15 -9.40 1.36 3.41
C SER A 15 -8.05 1.93 3.00
N ILE A 16 -8.08 2.71 1.93
CA ILE A 16 -7.00 3.62 1.55
C ILE A 16 -7.51 5.05 1.60
N LYS A 17 -6.71 5.96 2.18
CA LYS A 17 -7.04 7.38 2.25
C LYS A 17 -5.81 8.22 1.94
N ILE A 18 -6.01 9.29 1.18
CA ILE A 18 -4.97 10.28 0.92
C ILE A 18 -5.45 11.60 1.52
N TYR A 19 -4.66 12.16 2.45
CA TYR A 19 -4.97 13.44 3.08
C TYR A 19 -3.71 14.28 3.19
N GLY A 20 -3.68 15.39 2.45
CA GLY A 20 -2.51 16.25 2.37
C GLY A 20 -1.30 15.48 1.82
N ASP A 21 -0.25 15.41 2.62
CA ASP A 21 1.02 14.73 2.35
C ASP A 21 1.09 13.32 2.96
N LYS A 22 -0.06 12.71 3.26
CA LYS A 22 -0.15 11.40 3.94
C LYS A 22 -1.05 10.40 3.24
N PHE A 23 -0.57 9.16 3.16
CA PHE A 23 -1.19 8.06 2.43
C PHE A 23 -1.36 6.93 3.43
N TYR A 24 -2.60 6.66 3.75
CA TYR A 24 -3.01 5.75 4.81
C TYR A 24 -3.52 4.47 4.16
N ILE A 25 -3.04 3.33 4.63
CA ILE A 25 -3.52 2.00 4.27
C ILE A 25 -3.87 1.31 5.57
N LEU A 26 -5.14 0.96 5.75
CA LEU A 26 -5.59 0.17 6.89
C LEU A 26 -5.74 -1.27 6.45
N PHE A 27 -4.92 -2.16 7.00
CA PHE A 27 -5.04 -3.60 6.83
C PHE A 27 -6.05 -4.19 7.83
N SER A 28 -6.74 -5.24 7.41
CA SER A 28 -7.57 -6.06 8.29
C SER A 28 -6.73 -6.74 9.36
N ALA A 29 -5.62 -7.34 8.92
CA ALA A 29 -4.53 -7.84 9.74
C ALA A 29 -3.23 -7.81 8.92
N VAL A 30 -2.10 -8.01 9.60
CA VAL A 30 -0.81 -8.34 8.97
C VAL A 30 -0.19 -9.47 9.77
N TYR A 31 0.65 -10.28 9.14
CA TYR A 31 1.42 -11.28 9.87
C TYR A 31 2.75 -10.68 10.34
N ASP A 32 2.96 -10.62 11.65
CA ASP A 32 4.24 -10.19 12.23
C ASP A 32 5.22 -11.37 12.23
N ILE A 33 6.29 -11.27 11.43
CA ILE A 33 7.28 -12.33 11.26
C ILE A 33 8.07 -12.58 12.55
N CYS A 34 8.32 -11.53 13.33
CA CYS A 34 9.11 -11.61 14.56
C CYS A 34 8.31 -12.31 15.67
N LEU A 35 7.03 -11.96 15.79
CA LEU A 35 6.12 -12.50 16.81
C LEU A 35 5.42 -13.80 16.37
N LYS A 36 5.45 -14.12 15.08
CA LYS A 36 4.79 -15.27 14.46
C LYS A 36 3.30 -15.32 14.73
N GLN A 37 2.63 -14.18 14.59
CA GLN A 37 1.20 -14.05 14.85
C GLN A 37 0.56 -13.02 13.93
N TYR A 38 -0.75 -13.14 13.74
CA TYR A 38 -1.54 -12.11 13.09
C TYR A 38 -1.79 -10.95 14.06
N VAL A 39 -1.60 -9.73 13.57
CA VAL A 39 -1.90 -8.48 14.27
C VAL A 39 -2.98 -7.78 13.48
N GLU A 40 -4.15 -7.61 14.09
CA GLU A 40 -5.31 -6.97 13.44
C GLU A 40 -5.18 -5.44 13.42
N ASN A 41 -5.92 -4.80 12.51
CA ASN A 41 -6.12 -3.34 12.44
C ASN A 41 -4.82 -2.54 12.37
N VAL A 42 -3.91 -2.96 11.49
CA VAL A 42 -2.62 -2.28 11.30
C VAL A 42 -2.76 -1.21 10.22
N GLU A 43 -2.42 0.02 10.59
CA GLU A 43 -2.36 1.16 9.70
C GLU A 43 -0.91 1.41 9.29
N LEU A 44 -0.67 1.38 7.98
CA LEU A 44 0.54 1.85 7.34
C LEU A 44 0.31 3.27 6.82
N VAL A 45 1.14 4.19 7.28
CA VAL A 45 1.10 5.59 6.86
C VAL A 45 2.41 5.93 6.19
N PHE A 46 2.35 6.32 4.93
CA PHE A 46 3.44 7.03 4.25
C PHE A 46 3.27 8.53 4.49
N PHE A 47 4.37 9.27 4.59
CA PHE A 47 4.38 10.72 4.77
C PHE A 47 5.71 11.34 4.36
N ASN A 48 5.76 12.67 4.20
CA ASN A 48 6.97 13.42 3.81
C ASN A 48 7.63 12.95 2.50
N TRP A 49 6.91 12.28 1.61
CA TRP A 49 7.45 11.91 0.30
C TRP A 49 7.63 13.14 -0.60
N THR A 50 8.57 13.08 -1.55
CA THR A 50 8.75 14.13 -2.56
C THR A 50 7.75 14.01 -3.70
N SER A 51 7.40 12.80 -4.07
CA SER A 51 6.42 12.45 -5.10
C SER A 51 5.97 11.00 -4.92
N PHE A 52 4.85 10.64 -5.53
CA PHE A 52 4.48 9.24 -5.72
C PHE A 52 3.89 9.03 -7.10
N ASN A 53 4.08 7.83 -7.63
CA ASN A 53 3.51 7.38 -8.89
C ASN A 53 2.56 6.22 -8.64
N VAL A 54 1.51 6.13 -9.45
CA VAL A 54 0.63 4.98 -9.51
C VAL A 54 0.61 4.49 -10.93
N GLU A 55 0.80 3.19 -11.10
CA GLU A 55 0.83 2.51 -12.37
C GLU A 55 -0.16 1.35 -12.31
N MET A 56 -0.95 1.17 -13.37
CA MET A 56 -1.83 0.03 -13.55
C MET A 56 -1.28 -0.84 -14.66
N TYR A 57 -1.19 -2.15 -14.41
CA TYR A 57 -0.78 -3.11 -15.42
C TYR A 57 -1.92 -3.34 -16.42
N ASP A 58 -1.65 -3.09 -17.69
CA ASP A 58 -2.56 -3.36 -18.79
C ASP A 58 -2.17 -4.68 -19.45
N SER A 59 -2.94 -5.74 -19.14
CA SER A 59 -2.70 -7.07 -19.71
C SER A 59 -2.92 -7.15 -21.22
N SER A 60 -3.56 -6.15 -21.84
CA SER A 60 -3.79 -6.14 -23.29
C SER A 60 -2.53 -5.76 -24.08
N ILE A 61 -1.62 -5.00 -23.46
CA ILE A 61 -0.36 -4.55 -24.04
C ILE A 61 0.87 -5.02 -23.25
N GLU A 62 0.67 -5.76 -22.16
CA GLU A 62 1.69 -6.26 -21.23
C GLU A 62 2.59 -5.17 -20.63
N GLU A 63 2.05 -3.97 -20.42
CA GLU A 63 2.80 -2.79 -19.94
C GLU A 63 2.11 -2.09 -18.77
N TYR A 64 2.90 -1.31 -18.02
CA TYR A 64 2.39 -0.42 -16.98
C TYR A 64 1.98 0.92 -17.57
N LYS A 65 0.77 1.36 -17.23
CA LYS A 65 0.26 2.69 -17.56
C LYS A 65 0.18 3.54 -16.31
N GLN A 66 0.86 4.69 -16.31
CA GLN A 66 0.76 5.66 -15.22
C GLN A 66 -0.67 6.25 -15.15
N LEU A 67 -1.25 6.23 -13.95
CA LEU A 67 -2.57 6.81 -13.67
C LEU A 67 -2.44 8.27 -13.24
N ASP A 68 -3.44 9.07 -13.59
CA ASP A 68 -3.51 10.48 -13.18
C ASP A 68 -4.15 10.63 -11.78
N LEU A 69 -3.76 11.65 -11.03
CA LEU A 69 -4.20 11.86 -9.62
C LEU A 69 -5.72 11.98 -9.46
N LEU A 70 -6.41 12.44 -10.51
CA LEU A 70 -7.88 12.51 -10.55
C LEU A 70 -8.55 11.13 -10.62
N GLU A 71 -7.88 10.14 -11.19
CA GLU A 71 -8.35 8.75 -11.25
C GLU A 71 -8.15 8.06 -9.89
N ILE A 72 -7.07 8.41 -9.19
CA ILE A 72 -6.69 7.92 -7.86
C ILE A 72 -7.66 8.39 -6.76
N ASN A 73 -8.17 9.63 -6.84
CA ASN A 73 -9.05 10.22 -5.82
C ASN A 73 -10.44 9.57 -5.70
N LYS A 74 -10.77 8.59 -6.55
CA LYS A 74 -11.92 7.70 -6.33
C LYS A 74 -11.64 6.65 -5.23
N GLY A 75 -10.40 6.53 -4.76
CA GLY A 75 -9.97 5.97 -3.47
C GLY A 75 -10.17 4.46 -3.27
N LYS A 76 -11.11 3.84 -3.99
CA LYS A 76 -11.43 2.42 -3.86
C LYS A 76 -10.59 1.49 -4.73
N ASP A 77 -9.98 2.01 -5.78
CA ASP A 77 -9.53 1.11 -6.87
C ASP A 77 -8.01 0.88 -6.89
N LEU A 78 -7.28 1.24 -5.83
CA LEU A 78 -5.82 1.06 -5.80
C LEU A 78 -5.41 -0.34 -5.36
N PHE A 79 -5.84 -0.78 -4.19
CA PHE A 79 -5.54 -2.12 -3.68
C PHE A 79 -6.66 -2.70 -2.83
N THR A 80 -6.99 -3.96 -3.09
CA THR A 80 -7.65 -4.88 -2.17
C THR A 80 -6.62 -5.71 -1.40
N LEU A 81 -5.53 -6.07 -2.07
CA LEU A 81 -4.44 -6.88 -1.55
C LEU A 81 -3.11 -6.28 -1.98
N ILE A 82 -2.18 -6.09 -1.04
CA ILE A 82 -0.79 -5.76 -1.34
C ILE A 82 0.04 -7.03 -1.17
N GLN A 83 0.58 -7.51 -2.27
CA GLN A 83 1.30 -8.78 -2.37
C GLN A 83 2.81 -8.59 -2.27
N VAL A 84 3.31 -7.42 -2.67
CA VAL A 84 4.74 -7.09 -2.67
C VAL A 84 4.96 -5.74 -1.99
N VAL A 85 5.92 -5.71 -1.08
CA VAL A 85 6.43 -4.49 -0.45
C VAL A 85 7.95 -4.48 -0.59
N ASN A 86 8.47 -3.56 -1.41
CA ASN A 86 9.90 -3.38 -1.60
C ASN A 86 10.34 -2.05 -1.01
N ILE A 87 11.39 -2.09 -0.18
CA ILE A 87 11.96 -0.92 0.49
C ILE A 87 13.39 -0.76 -0.02
N SER A 88 13.71 0.39 -0.58
CA SER A 88 15.08 0.81 -0.88
C SER A 88 15.38 2.16 -0.24
N ASP A 89 16.62 2.63 -0.37
CA ASP A 89 17.11 3.85 0.30
C ASP A 89 16.29 5.10 -0.06
N ASP A 90 15.81 5.19 -1.30
CA ASP A 90 15.16 6.36 -1.89
C ASP A 90 13.69 6.14 -2.27
N LYS A 91 13.16 4.92 -2.17
CA LYS A 91 11.77 4.63 -2.53
C LYS A 91 11.16 3.46 -1.75
N VAL A 92 9.83 3.48 -1.67
CA VAL A 92 9.03 2.34 -1.26
C VAL A 92 8.07 2.00 -2.38
N GLU A 93 8.05 0.73 -2.79
CA GLU A 93 7.17 0.21 -3.83
C GLU A 93 6.17 -0.77 -3.21
N LEU A 94 4.91 -0.59 -3.56
CA LEU A 94 3.81 -1.49 -3.23
C LEU A 94 3.25 -2.05 -4.52
N GLU A 95 3.07 -3.36 -4.60
CA GLU A 95 2.41 -4.00 -5.73
C GLU A 95 1.35 -4.99 -5.26
N GLY A 96 0.26 -5.11 -6.03
CA GLY A 96 -0.89 -5.89 -5.61
C GLY A 96 -2.12 -5.69 -6.47
N PHE A 97 -3.23 -6.31 -6.08
CA PHE A 97 -4.47 -6.30 -6.84
C PHE A 97 -5.43 -5.24 -6.34
N ASN A 98 -6.26 -4.68 -7.23
CA ASN A 98 -7.44 -3.89 -6.87
C ASN A 98 -8.74 -4.71 -6.87
N ASP A 99 -9.89 -4.04 -6.68
CA ASP A 99 -11.23 -4.63 -6.67
C ASP A 99 -11.57 -5.38 -7.97
N ASP A 100 -11.05 -4.92 -9.11
CA ASP A 100 -11.27 -5.53 -10.42
C ASP A 100 -10.29 -6.69 -10.73
N GLY A 101 -9.40 -7.02 -9.79
CA GLY A 101 -8.35 -8.03 -9.97
C GLY A 101 -7.20 -7.58 -10.89
N VAL A 102 -7.08 -6.28 -11.14
CA VAL A 102 -5.99 -5.69 -11.93
C VAL A 102 -4.79 -5.45 -11.03
N TRP A 103 -3.59 -5.76 -11.55
CA TRP A 103 -2.33 -5.51 -10.85
C TRP A 103 -1.95 -4.03 -10.91
N ASN A 104 -1.71 -3.44 -9.76
CA ASN A 104 -1.30 -2.06 -9.60
C ASN A 104 0.07 -1.99 -8.91
N LYS A 105 0.77 -0.90 -9.18
CA LYS A 105 2.03 -0.53 -8.56
C LYS A 105 1.95 0.91 -8.05
N VAL A 106 2.34 1.12 -6.80
CA VAL A 106 2.48 2.45 -6.20
C VAL A 106 3.91 2.63 -5.73
N VAL A 107 4.56 3.70 -6.18
CA VAL A 107 5.95 4.02 -5.82
C VAL A 107 6.01 5.37 -5.13
N PHE A 108 6.47 5.39 -3.89
CA PHE A 108 6.74 6.61 -3.13
C PHE A 108 8.23 6.93 -3.17
N PHE A 109 8.61 8.17 -3.49
CA PHE A 109 10.00 8.62 -3.52
C PHE A 109 10.35 9.46 -2.29
N ASN A 110 11.51 9.19 -1.70
CA ASN A 110 12.05 9.84 -0.49
C ASN A 110 11.01 9.93 0.63
N THR A 111 10.31 8.82 0.89
CA THR A 111 9.20 8.77 1.83
C THR A 111 9.65 8.35 3.22
N SER A 112 8.94 8.81 4.23
CA SER A 112 8.93 8.21 5.56
C SER A 112 7.68 7.36 5.73
N TYR A 113 7.74 6.33 6.58
CA TYR A 113 6.58 5.52 6.89
C TYR A 113 6.51 5.11 8.36
N SER A 114 5.30 4.79 8.81
CA SER A 114 5.04 4.24 10.14
C SER A 114 3.97 3.16 10.08
N LEU A 115 4.12 2.14 10.92
CA LEU A 115 3.12 1.11 11.16
C LEU A 115 2.55 1.26 12.58
N ASN A 116 1.24 1.40 12.68
CA ASN A 116 0.52 1.58 13.94
C ASN A 116 -0.57 0.52 14.06
N VAL A 117 -0.70 -0.10 15.23
CA VAL A 117 -1.88 -0.91 15.55
C VAL A 117 -2.96 0.04 16.03
N ILE A 118 -4.15 0.00 15.42
CA ILE A 118 -5.29 0.83 15.82
C ILE A 118 -6.20 0.01 16.73
N ASP A 119 -6.35 0.46 17.96
CA ASP A 119 -7.38 -0.04 18.87
C ASP A 119 -8.75 0.48 18.39
N ILE A 120 -9.52 -0.39 17.74
CA ILE A 120 -10.91 -0.11 17.41
C ILE A 120 -11.73 -0.52 18.64
N THR A 121 -12.11 0.46 19.46
CA THR A 121 -13.03 0.28 20.61
C THR A 121 -14.48 0.31 20.17
#